data_AF-A0A5N7C7I0-F1
#
_entry.id   AF-A0A5N7C7I0-F1
#
_cell.length_a   1.000
_cell.length_b   1.000
_cell.length_c   1.000
_cell.angle_alpha   90.00
_cell.angle_beta   90.00
_cell.angle_gamma   90.00
#
_symmetry.space_group_name_H-M   'P 1'
#
loop_
_entity.id
_entity.type
_entity.pdbx_description
1 polymer ?
#
loop_
_entity_poly.entity_id
_entity_poly.type
_entity_poly.pdbx_seq_one_letter_code
_entity_poly.pdbx_strand_id
1 'polypeptide(L)'
;MYSVIRRKKIQFILVAAFFVIQIFHLRFLLSRRPTSNIHNLKYFTWETPDFAYFNNQFILHLASAVHKPLPSRKLLSPGITCPAIRGVQEAKVIPVTDVFEERGLQTLGYETNLQRWSDPATKAASTQRVSYYTDIVEGPSPIIEAKAITESYWQWSAIRFVLEAFVLPWTSNRWRSAAHRFQLSHPLQQCVDSVLPDIVPNAIALHLRMWPSDLSFGQEDACYHGQVPILRHIFSKCDWSGSYLYDNVIRVQQSESQPVIVATDDRKHPAIIDLVRRLGSRVHFMEMTETCVAAIRDAHPEDEIQWRTATYWPIVEAATMVQAESFVGSFWSTFSQLIAIRRQRVHRTFFVQNRVQEFVWDYRWLLILGLIGILGFFVVRVWRRSRR
;
A
#
# COMPACT_ATOMS: atom_id res chain seq x y z
N MET A 1 -33.33 -19.46 -29.48
CA MET A 1 -32.05 -18.70 -29.58
C MET A 1 -32.17 -17.19 -29.33
N TYR A 2 -33.17 -16.48 -29.86
CA TYR A 2 -33.33 -15.02 -29.70
C TYR A 2 -33.46 -14.51 -28.25
N SER A 3 -34.08 -15.30 -27.36
CA SER A 3 -34.26 -14.97 -25.93
C SER A 3 -32.94 -14.98 -25.13
N VAL A 4 -32.03 -15.92 -25.44
CA VAL A 4 -30.77 -16.11 -24.70
C VAL A 4 -29.78 -14.98 -24.98
N ILE A 5 -29.72 -14.50 -26.23
CA ILE A 5 -28.87 -13.37 -26.64
C ILE A 5 -29.37 -12.06 -26.01
N ARG A 6 -30.69 -11.89 -25.89
CA ARG A 6 -31.31 -10.71 -25.26
C ARG A 6 -31.04 -10.67 -23.75
N ARG A 7 -31.09 -11.83 -23.06
CA ARG A 7 -30.73 -11.94 -21.63
C ARG A 7 -29.25 -11.63 -21.39
N LYS A 8 -28.33 -12.15 -22.21
CA LYS A 8 -26.88 -11.86 -22.08
C LYS A 8 -26.55 -10.38 -22.29
N LYS A 9 -27.19 -9.70 -23.24
CA LYS A 9 -27.03 -8.24 -23.46
C LYS A 9 -27.55 -7.41 -22.28
N ILE A 10 -28.69 -7.78 -21.71
CA ILE A 10 -29.24 -7.09 -20.52
C ILE A 10 -28.31 -7.27 -19.32
N GLN A 11 -27.80 -8.49 -19.09
CA GLN A 11 -26.82 -8.75 -18.02
C GLN A 11 -25.56 -7.90 -18.19
N PHE A 12 -25.05 -7.76 -19.41
CA PHE A 12 -23.88 -6.94 -19.69
C PHE A 12 -24.09 -5.45 -19.43
N ILE A 13 -25.25 -4.91 -19.84
CA ILE A 13 -25.62 -3.51 -19.60
C ILE A 13 -25.77 -3.26 -18.10
N LEU A 14 -26.37 -4.20 -17.36
CA LEU A 14 -26.50 -4.10 -15.91
C LEU A 14 -25.14 -4.11 -15.23
N VAL A 15 -24.19 -4.94 -15.68
CA VAL A 15 -22.82 -4.97 -15.14
C VAL A 15 -22.09 -3.65 -15.43
N ALA A 16 -22.16 -3.11 -16.65
CA ALA A 16 -21.51 -1.85 -16.99
C ALA A 16 -22.12 -0.65 -16.24
N ALA A 17 -23.46 -0.56 -16.18
CA ALA A 17 -24.16 0.48 -15.42
C ALA A 17 -23.85 0.39 -13.92
N PHE A 18 -23.75 -0.84 -13.40
CA PHE A 18 -23.32 -1.09 -12.03
C PHE A 18 -21.95 -0.48 -11.77
N PHE A 19 -20.93 -0.74 -12.60
CA PHE A 19 -19.60 -0.15 -12.41
C PHE A 19 -19.60 1.39 -12.46
N VAL A 20 -20.32 1.99 -13.41
CA VAL A 20 -20.42 3.46 -13.52
C VAL A 20 -21.12 4.07 -12.30
N ILE A 21 -22.23 3.48 -11.86
CA ILE A 21 -22.95 3.93 -10.65
C ILE A 21 -22.08 3.76 -9.41
N GLN A 22 -21.33 2.66 -9.30
CA GLN A 22 -20.40 2.46 -8.18
C GLN A 22 -19.29 3.52 -8.17
N ILE A 23 -18.70 3.87 -9.32
CA ILE A 23 -17.69 4.94 -9.42
C ILE A 23 -18.29 6.29 -9.00
N PHE A 24 -19.48 6.63 -9.47
CA PHE A 24 -20.14 7.90 -9.12
C PHE A 24 -20.59 7.94 -7.65
N HIS A 25 -21.17 6.86 -7.13
CA HIS A 25 -21.58 6.74 -5.74
C HIS A 25 -20.37 6.81 -4.81
N LEU A 26 -19.27 6.16 -5.18
CA LEU A 26 -18.00 6.25 -4.46
C LEU A 26 -17.48 7.70 -4.46
N ARG A 27 -17.49 8.38 -5.61
CA ARG A 27 -17.09 9.81 -5.69
C ARG A 27 -17.97 10.72 -4.83
N PHE A 28 -19.27 10.45 -4.76
CA PHE A 28 -20.21 11.18 -3.91
C PHE A 28 -19.98 10.93 -2.41
N LEU A 29 -19.78 9.66 -2.01
CA LEU A 29 -19.41 9.30 -0.64
C LEU A 29 -18.10 9.95 -0.21
N LEU A 30 -17.10 10.02 -1.10
CA LEU A 30 -15.80 10.66 -0.84
C LEU A 30 -15.86 12.19 -0.74
N SER A 31 -16.92 12.80 -1.27
CA SER A 31 -17.15 14.24 -1.17
C SER A 31 -17.87 14.61 0.13
N ARG A 32 -18.51 13.64 0.80
CA ARG A 32 -19.05 13.81 2.14
C ARG A 32 -17.94 13.66 3.16
N ARG A 33 -17.78 14.66 4.03
CA ARG A 33 -16.95 14.53 5.23
C ARG A 33 -17.50 13.38 6.08
N PRO A 34 -16.67 12.53 6.68
CA PRO A 34 -17.14 11.49 7.58
C PRO A 34 -17.89 12.16 8.75
N THR A 35 -19.19 11.87 8.88
CA THR A 35 -20.00 12.26 10.03
C THR A 35 -19.65 11.31 11.17
N SER A 36 -18.96 11.85 12.18
CA SER A 36 -18.36 11.16 13.33
C SER A 36 -19.37 10.63 14.35
N ASN A 37 -20.31 9.78 13.94
CA ASN A 37 -21.32 9.19 14.84
C ASN A 37 -21.10 7.69 15.08
N ILE A 38 -19.89 7.30 15.48
CA ILE A 38 -19.66 6.00 16.11
C ILE A 38 -18.97 6.26 17.44
N HIS A 39 -19.77 6.34 18.50
CA HIS A 39 -19.30 6.29 19.87
C HIS A 39 -18.72 4.90 20.15
N ASN A 40 -17.39 4.81 20.15
CA ASN A 40 -16.61 3.97 21.06
C ASN A 40 -15.15 4.45 21.03
N LEU A 41 -14.74 5.03 22.16
CA LEU A 41 -13.41 5.49 22.59
C LEU A 41 -12.25 5.17 21.63
N LYS A 42 -11.63 6.21 21.03
CA LYS A 42 -10.23 6.23 20.56
C LYS A 42 -9.78 7.64 20.16
N TYR A 43 -8.53 7.94 20.49
CA TYR A 43 -7.88 9.24 20.46
C TYR A 43 -7.26 9.52 19.08
N PHE A 44 -7.24 10.78 18.63
CA PHE A 44 -6.31 11.18 17.58
C PHE A 44 -4.90 11.10 18.14
N THR A 45 -4.20 10.10 17.66
CA THR A 45 -2.77 10.14 17.48
C THR A 45 -2.59 10.19 15.96
N TRP A 46 -1.37 10.28 15.43
CA TRP A 46 -1.12 9.46 14.26
C TRP A 46 -1.45 8.05 14.71
N GLU A 47 -2.72 7.64 14.55
CA GLU A 47 -3.25 6.39 15.06
C GLU A 47 -2.41 5.34 14.36
N THR A 48 -1.36 4.92 15.06
CA THR A 48 -0.45 3.91 14.59
C THR A 48 -1.20 2.65 14.91
N PRO A 49 -1.78 1.96 13.92
CA PRO A 49 -2.39 0.69 14.22
C PRO A 49 -1.29 -0.20 14.80
N ASP A 50 -1.42 -0.56 16.08
CA ASP A 50 -0.48 -1.45 16.78
C ASP A 50 -0.23 -2.75 15.99
N PHE A 51 -1.21 -3.13 15.16
CA PHE A 51 -1.20 -4.33 14.34
C PHE A 51 -0.39 -4.25 13.03
N ALA A 52 0.04 -3.06 12.56
CA ALA A 52 0.57 -2.92 11.19
C ALA A 52 1.88 -2.12 11.04
N TYR A 53 2.63 -2.02 12.15
CA TYR A 53 4.06 -1.66 12.15
C TYR A 53 4.37 -0.41 11.30
N PHE A 54 5.39 -0.47 10.45
CA PHE A 54 5.86 0.63 9.60
C PHE A 54 4.92 0.98 8.43
N ASN A 55 4.28 0.01 7.79
CA ASN A 55 3.60 0.23 6.51
C ASN A 55 2.44 1.23 6.63
N ASN A 56 1.66 1.11 7.69
CA ASN A 56 0.52 2.01 7.91
C ASN A 56 0.99 3.41 8.29
N GLN A 57 2.07 3.50 9.07
CA GLN A 57 2.70 4.79 9.38
C GLN A 57 3.32 5.44 8.15
N PHE A 58 3.84 4.66 7.21
CA PHE A 58 4.36 5.21 5.96
C PHE A 58 3.24 5.78 5.08
N ILE A 59 2.06 5.16 5.04
CA ILE A 59 0.88 5.72 4.37
C ILE A 59 0.45 7.07 4.99
N LEU A 60 0.55 7.22 6.31
CA LEU A 60 0.28 8.51 6.98
C LEU A 60 1.24 9.61 6.52
N HIS A 61 2.55 9.32 6.51
CA HIS A 61 3.57 10.23 5.99
C HIS A 61 3.30 10.56 4.51
N LEU A 62 3.01 9.55 3.71
CA LEU A 62 2.75 9.74 2.29
C LEU A 62 1.50 10.61 2.05
N ALA A 63 0.43 10.39 2.81
CA ALA A 63 -0.79 11.17 2.70
C ALA A 63 -0.55 12.65 3.06
N SER A 64 0.28 12.94 4.06
CA SER A 64 0.59 14.32 4.43
C SER A 64 1.36 15.02 3.31
N ALA A 65 2.36 14.33 2.72
CA ALA A 65 3.12 14.83 1.59
C ALA A 65 2.28 15.07 0.33
N VAL A 66 1.30 14.20 0.04
CA VAL A 66 0.48 14.28 -1.18
C VAL A 66 -0.59 15.37 -1.11
N HIS A 67 -1.24 15.49 0.04
CA HIS A 67 -2.45 16.32 0.17
C HIS A 67 -2.21 17.64 0.91
N LYS A 68 -1.10 17.77 1.64
CA LYS A 68 -0.70 18.99 2.34
C LYS A 68 0.78 19.31 2.08
N PRO A 69 1.19 19.47 0.81
CA PRO A 69 2.52 20.00 0.53
C PRO A 69 2.60 21.42 1.10
N LEU A 70 3.61 21.67 1.93
CA LEU A 70 3.85 22.97 2.55
C LEU A 70 5.07 23.62 1.89
N PRO A 71 4.95 24.30 0.74
CA PRO A 71 6.08 24.95 0.07
C PRO A 71 6.81 26.00 0.93
N SER A 72 6.12 26.71 1.83
CA SER A 72 6.72 27.76 2.68
C SER A 72 6.93 27.36 4.14
N ARG A 73 6.60 26.12 4.52
CA ARG A 73 6.71 25.63 5.91
C ARG A 73 7.25 24.20 5.95
N LYS A 74 7.63 23.75 7.14
CA LYS A 74 8.03 22.35 7.38
C LYS A 74 7.03 21.63 8.28
N LEU A 75 6.79 20.35 7.99
CA LEU A 75 6.03 19.44 8.83
C LEU A 75 6.99 18.66 9.74
N LEU A 76 6.81 18.76 11.04
CA LEU A 76 7.50 17.92 12.00
C LEU A 76 6.80 16.54 12.03
N SER A 77 7.49 15.52 11.52
CA SER A 77 7.05 14.12 11.63
C SER A 77 7.00 13.72 13.12
N PRO A 78 6.04 12.86 13.53
CA PRO A 78 6.02 12.23 14.85
C PRO A 78 6.84 10.93 14.92
N GLY A 79 7.62 10.63 13.87
CA GLY A 79 8.54 9.50 13.78
C GLY A 79 7.84 8.21 13.41
N ILE A 80 8.56 7.10 13.55
CA ILE A 80 8.02 5.76 13.36
C ILE A 80 7.98 5.07 14.72
N THR A 81 6.78 4.71 15.15
CA THR A 81 6.55 3.93 16.36
C THR A 81 6.73 2.45 16.05
N CYS A 82 7.67 1.81 16.72
CA CYS A 82 7.97 0.39 16.64
C CYS A 82 7.30 -0.31 17.83
N PRO A 83 6.16 -1.00 17.65
CA PRO A 83 5.48 -1.70 18.75
C PRO A 83 6.34 -2.84 19.32
N ALA A 84 6.01 -3.27 20.53
CA ALA A 84 6.66 -4.37 21.25
C ALA A 84 6.32 -5.75 20.65
N ILE A 85 6.86 -6.03 19.46
CA ILE A 85 6.65 -7.27 18.71
C ILE A 85 7.98 -7.78 18.13
N ARG A 86 8.02 -9.05 17.70
CA ARG A 86 9.17 -9.66 17.00
C ARG A 86 10.50 -9.53 17.76
N GLY A 87 10.47 -9.65 19.09
CA GLY A 87 11.66 -9.55 19.94
C GLY A 87 11.96 -8.13 20.46
N VAL A 88 11.14 -7.14 20.13
CA VAL A 88 11.14 -5.81 20.76
C VAL A 88 10.31 -5.88 22.05
N GLN A 89 10.91 -5.56 23.21
CA GLN A 89 10.25 -5.69 24.51
C GLN A 89 9.31 -4.53 24.84
N GLU A 90 9.63 -3.31 24.39
CA GLU A 90 8.87 -2.09 24.67
C GLU A 90 8.72 -1.27 23.40
N ALA A 91 7.62 -0.53 23.27
CA ALA A 91 7.43 0.36 22.13
C ALA A 91 8.55 1.40 22.06
N LYS A 92 9.20 1.50 20.90
CA LYS A 92 10.25 2.49 20.62
C LYS A 92 9.76 3.47 19.56
N VAL A 93 10.24 4.70 19.58
CA VAL A 93 10.00 5.68 18.51
C VAL A 93 11.34 5.99 17.88
N ILE A 94 11.47 5.74 16.58
CA ILE A 94 12.64 6.13 15.81
C ILE A 94 12.35 7.42 15.03
N PRO A 95 13.31 8.34 14.94
CA PRO A 95 13.22 9.47 14.02
C PRO A 95 12.96 8.99 12.59
N VAL A 96 12.14 9.74 11.86
CA VAL A 96 11.85 9.43 10.44
C VAL A 96 13.12 9.46 9.57
N THR A 97 14.12 10.24 9.97
CA THR A 97 15.44 10.37 9.36
C THR A 97 16.34 9.14 9.56
N ASP A 98 16.06 8.30 10.56
CA ASP A 98 16.76 7.02 10.71
C ASP A 98 16.33 6.03 9.61
N VAL A 99 15.12 6.21 9.07
CA VAL A 99 14.56 5.34 8.02
C VAL A 99 14.75 5.93 6.64
N PHE A 100 14.58 7.24 6.49
CA PHE A 100 14.60 7.91 5.20
C PHE A 100 15.64 9.03 5.13
N GLU A 101 16.26 9.18 3.96
CA GLU A 101 17.23 10.24 3.66
C GLU A 101 16.64 11.63 3.86
N GLU A 102 17.43 12.49 4.52
CA GLU A 102 17.07 13.86 4.84
C GLU A 102 16.69 14.67 3.58
N ARG A 103 17.50 14.57 2.52
CA ARG A 103 17.25 15.31 1.28
C ARG A 103 15.88 15.00 0.70
N GLY A 104 15.48 13.72 0.71
CA GLY A 104 14.18 13.28 0.23
C GLY A 104 13.04 13.88 1.04
N LEU A 105 13.14 13.77 2.35
CA LEU A 105 12.19 14.32 3.33
C LEU A 105 12.05 15.84 3.23
N GLN A 106 13.15 16.59 3.11
CA GLN A 106 13.12 18.04 2.94
C GLN A 106 12.35 18.46 1.69
N THR A 107 12.51 17.74 0.57
CA THR A 107 11.78 18.04 -0.67
C THR A 107 10.28 17.78 -0.58
N LEU A 108 9.85 17.00 0.40
CA LEU A 108 8.46 16.73 0.74
C LEU A 108 7.92 17.71 1.80
N GLY A 109 8.75 18.67 2.24
CA GLY A 109 8.39 19.67 3.23
C GLY A 109 8.48 19.16 4.67
N TYR A 110 9.30 18.15 4.98
CA TYR A 110 9.53 17.72 6.36
C TYR A 110 10.63 18.51 7.06
N GLU A 111 10.50 18.66 8.38
CA GLU A 111 11.59 19.03 9.26
C GLU A 111 12.47 17.82 9.57
N THR A 112 13.78 18.00 9.42
CA THR A 112 14.79 16.93 9.49
C THR A 112 15.87 17.20 10.53
N ASN A 113 15.88 18.38 11.17
CA ASN A 113 16.84 18.66 12.23
C ASN A 113 16.58 17.78 13.47
N LEU A 114 17.45 16.81 13.69
CA LEU A 114 17.42 15.84 14.80
C LEU A 114 17.45 16.50 16.19
N GLN A 115 18.10 17.66 16.35
CA GLN A 115 18.14 18.33 17.66
C GLN A 115 16.75 18.78 18.12
N ARG A 116 15.84 19.05 17.18
CA ARG A 116 14.44 19.40 17.48
C ARG A 116 13.61 18.21 17.95
N TRP A 117 14.11 17.00 17.74
CA TRP A 117 13.51 15.78 18.25
C TRP A 117 13.97 15.45 19.66
N SER A 118 15.26 15.69 19.95
CA SER A 118 15.86 15.40 21.26
C SER A 118 15.67 16.51 22.30
N ASP A 119 15.41 17.75 21.89
CA ASP A 119 15.19 18.89 22.82
C ASP A 119 13.73 19.40 22.80
N PRO A 120 12.95 19.10 23.86
CA PRO A 120 11.57 19.58 24.01
C PRO A 120 11.42 21.11 24.01
N ALA A 121 12.43 21.85 24.48
CA ALA A 121 12.38 23.31 24.54
C ALA A 121 12.54 23.92 23.15
N THR A 122 13.53 23.46 22.37
CA THR A 122 13.72 23.86 20.97
C THR A 122 12.51 23.46 20.11
N LYS A 123 11.92 22.29 20.38
CA LYS A 123 10.68 21.85 19.73
C LYS A 123 9.52 22.81 20.00
N ALA A 124 9.32 23.24 21.24
CA ALA A 124 8.18 24.08 21.61
C ALA A 124 8.26 25.52 21.08
N ALA A 125 9.45 26.12 21.00
CA ALA A 125 9.62 27.54 20.68
C ALA A 125 9.35 27.93 19.22
N SER A 126 9.42 26.99 18.28
CA SER A 126 9.35 27.27 16.83
C SER A 126 8.31 26.44 16.07
N THR A 127 7.53 25.63 16.79
CA THR A 127 6.58 24.69 16.22
C THR A 127 5.16 25.09 16.56
N GLN A 128 4.35 25.35 15.53
CA GLN A 128 2.92 25.51 15.72
C GLN A 128 2.27 24.14 15.83
N ARG A 129 1.66 23.87 16.98
CA ARG A 129 0.83 22.67 17.17
C ARG A 129 -0.55 22.90 16.60
N VAL A 130 -0.99 22.03 15.70
CA VAL A 130 -2.33 22.06 15.12
C VAL A 130 -3.11 20.82 15.53
N SER A 131 -4.40 20.99 15.77
CA SER A 131 -5.28 19.93 16.26
C SER A 131 -6.14 19.28 15.19
N TYR A 132 -5.99 19.59 13.91
CA TYR A 132 -6.68 18.82 12.86
C TYR A 132 -5.79 18.71 11.65
N TYR A 133 -5.93 17.61 10.90
CA TYR A 133 -5.19 17.46 9.65
C TYR A 133 -5.57 18.56 8.64
N THR A 134 -6.82 19.02 8.66
CA THR A 134 -7.29 20.13 7.84
C THR A 134 -6.54 21.42 8.10
N ASP A 135 -5.98 21.58 9.30
CA ASP A 135 -5.33 22.80 9.78
C ASP A 135 -3.83 22.82 9.46
N ILE A 136 -3.31 21.76 8.84
CA ILE A 136 -2.01 21.79 8.17
C ILE A 136 -2.19 22.68 6.93
N VAL A 137 -1.88 23.96 7.07
CA VAL A 137 -2.04 24.99 6.02
C VAL A 137 -0.85 25.95 6.03
N GLU A 138 -0.71 26.72 4.96
CA GLU A 138 0.28 27.80 4.90
C GLU A 138 0.02 28.88 5.96
N GLY A 139 1.09 29.55 6.40
CA GLY A 139 1.04 30.46 7.54
C GLY A 139 2.43 30.90 8.03
N PRO A 140 2.48 31.82 9.00
CA PRO A 140 3.72 32.51 9.40
C PRO A 140 4.68 31.64 10.22
N SER A 141 4.20 30.60 10.91
CA SER A 141 5.07 29.77 11.74
C SER A 141 5.88 28.82 10.85
N PRO A 142 7.20 28.73 10.99
CA PRO A 142 8.04 27.98 10.06
C PRO A 142 7.78 26.46 10.08
N ILE A 143 7.27 25.94 11.20
CA ILE A 143 7.10 24.50 11.43
C ILE A 143 5.69 24.21 11.95
N ILE A 144 5.10 23.10 11.50
CA ILE A 144 3.83 22.56 11.99
C ILE A 144 4.07 21.20 12.64
N GLU A 145 3.49 20.98 13.81
CA GLU A 145 3.30 19.64 14.41
C GLU A 145 1.80 19.36 14.48
N ALA A 146 1.35 18.32 13.79
CA ALA A 146 -0.05 17.90 13.86
C ALA A 146 -0.25 16.98 15.08
N LYS A 147 -1.03 17.45 16.06
CA LYS A 147 -1.42 16.74 17.28
C LYS A 147 -2.86 17.09 17.64
N ALA A 148 -3.83 16.35 17.11
CA ALA A 148 -5.20 16.38 17.64
C ALA A 148 -5.39 15.35 18.74
N ILE A 149 -6.58 15.31 19.35
CA ILE A 149 -7.01 14.23 20.27
C ILE A 149 -8.31 13.54 19.77
N THR A 150 -8.94 14.00 18.68
CA THR A 150 -10.38 13.71 18.38
C THR A 150 -10.79 13.25 16.95
N GLU A 151 -9.89 13.11 15.97
CA GLU A 151 -10.13 12.66 14.57
C GLU A 151 -9.22 11.42 14.23
N SER A 152 -9.57 10.58 13.25
CA SER A 152 -8.70 9.48 12.80
C SER A 152 -8.04 9.85 11.47
N TYR A 153 -6.80 10.38 11.53
CA TYR A 153 -6.04 10.68 10.33
C TYR A 153 -5.67 9.40 9.54
N TRP A 154 -5.53 8.28 10.24
CA TRP A 154 -5.28 6.96 9.66
C TRP A 154 -6.38 6.52 8.72
N GLN A 155 -7.63 6.48 9.18
CA GLN A 155 -8.73 6.00 8.36
C GLN A 155 -8.88 6.84 7.09
N TRP A 156 -8.78 8.17 7.22
CA TRP A 156 -8.83 9.08 6.07
C TRP A 156 -7.68 8.81 5.08
N SER A 157 -6.45 8.71 5.58
CA SER A 157 -5.25 8.48 4.76
C SER A 157 -5.29 7.13 4.06
N ALA A 158 -5.69 6.08 4.77
CA ALA A 158 -5.81 4.72 4.27
C ALA A 158 -6.86 4.61 3.14
N ILE A 159 -8.05 5.17 3.34
CA ILE A 159 -9.12 5.21 2.32
C ILE A 159 -8.64 5.99 1.09
N ARG A 160 -8.11 7.20 1.29
CA ARG A 160 -7.63 8.06 0.20
C ARG A 160 -6.50 7.41 -0.56
N PHE A 161 -5.54 6.80 0.14
CA PHE A 161 -4.43 6.10 -0.47
C PHE A 161 -4.90 4.98 -1.39
N VAL A 162 -5.72 4.05 -0.89
CA VAL A 162 -6.23 2.92 -1.69
C VAL A 162 -6.96 3.44 -2.93
N LEU A 163 -7.85 4.41 -2.74
CA LEU A 163 -8.69 4.90 -3.81
C LEU A 163 -7.91 5.71 -4.84
N GLU A 164 -7.09 6.64 -4.41
CA GLU A 164 -6.37 7.54 -5.32
C GLU A 164 -5.13 6.91 -5.94
N ALA A 165 -4.47 5.97 -5.27
CA ALA A 165 -3.29 5.29 -5.80
C ALA A 165 -3.63 4.10 -6.70
N PHE A 166 -4.75 3.40 -6.45
CA PHE A 166 -5.06 2.13 -7.14
C PHE A 166 -6.41 2.08 -7.85
N VAL A 167 -7.44 2.79 -7.39
CA VAL A 167 -8.80 2.70 -7.97
C VAL A 167 -9.05 3.81 -8.99
N LEU A 168 -8.64 5.03 -8.68
CA LEU A 168 -8.84 6.21 -9.50
C LEU A 168 -7.68 6.35 -10.51
N PRO A 169 -7.96 6.28 -11.82
CA PRO A 169 -6.91 6.14 -12.83
C PRO A 169 -6.03 7.40 -13.04
N TRP A 170 -6.45 8.56 -12.53
CA TRP A 170 -5.80 9.85 -12.82
C TRP A 170 -4.99 10.44 -11.64
N THR A 171 -5.05 9.82 -10.46
CA THR A 171 -4.53 10.40 -9.21
C THR A 171 -3.27 9.72 -8.70
N SER A 172 -2.92 8.56 -9.24
CA SER A 172 -1.83 7.71 -8.74
C SER A 172 -0.44 8.36 -8.85
N ASN A 173 -0.23 9.25 -9.83
CA ASN A 173 1.07 9.89 -10.05
C ASN A 173 1.57 10.71 -8.86
N ARG A 174 0.68 11.38 -8.12
CA ARG A 174 1.08 12.20 -6.95
C ARG A 174 1.62 11.30 -5.83
N TRP A 175 0.92 10.20 -5.56
CA TRP A 175 1.30 9.19 -4.58
C TRP A 175 2.63 8.52 -4.94
N ARG A 176 2.80 8.11 -6.20
CA ARG A 176 4.07 7.54 -6.69
C ARG A 176 5.23 8.54 -6.62
N SER A 177 5.01 9.78 -7.05
CA SER A 177 6.03 10.84 -7.01
C SER A 177 6.50 11.12 -5.59
N ALA A 178 5.58 11.23 -4.64
CA ALA A 178 5.92 11.40 -3.23
C ALA A 178 6.64 10.16 -2.67
N ALA A 179 6.16 8.95 -2.98
CA ALA A 179 6.76 7.70 -2.49
C ALA A 179 8.21 7.50 -2.95
N HIS A 180 8.57 7.95 -4.16
CA HIS A 180 9.96 7.89 -4.64
C HIS A 180 10.90 8.90 -3.97
N ARG A 181 10.36 9.94 -3.32
CA ARG A 181 11.17 10.90 -2.54
C ARG A 181 11.47 10.39 -1.14
N PHE A 182 10.71 9.42 -0.63
CA PHE A 182 11.06 8.68 0.59
C PHE A 182 12.13 7.61 0.27
N GLN A 183 13.35 8.09 0.02
CA GLN A 183 14.54 7.27 -0.19
C GLN A 183 15.02 6.74 1.16
N LEU A 184 15.46 5.47 1.22
CA LEU A 184 15.96 4.89 2.46
C LEU A 184 17.27 5.54 2.87
N SER A 185 17.47 5.70 4.18
CA SER A 185 18.74 6.12 4.76
C SER A 185 19.87 5.17 4.34
N HIS A 186 21.09 5.70 4.26
CA HIS A 186 22.26 4.94 3.82
C HIS A 186 22.42 3.54 4.46
N PRO A 187 22.31 3.35 5.81
CA PRO A 187 22.42 2.02 6.42
C PRO A 187 21.36 1.04 5.93
N LEU A 188 20.11 1.50 5.76
CA LEU A 188 19.02 0.66 5.27
C LEU A 188 19.15 0.38 3.77
N GLN A 189 19.67 1.31 2.98
CA GLN A 189 19.96 1.09 1.57
C GLN A 189 21.06 0.03 1.39
N GLN A 190 22.13 0.08 2.19
CA GLN A 190 23.17 -0.95 2.21
C GLN A 190 22.60 -2.33 2.56
N CYS A 191 21.70 -2.39 3.55
CA CYS A 191 20.95 -3.61 3.87
C CYS A 191 20.23 -4.15 2.64
N VAL A 192 19.43 -3.32 1.97
CA VAL A 192 18.64 -3.71 0.79
C VAL A 192 19.54 -4.26 -0.31
N ASP A 193 20.65 -3.57 -0.60
CA ASP A 193 21.58 -3.95 -1.68
C ASP A 193 22.34 -5.25 -1.38
N SER A 194 22.38 -5.68 -0.11
CA SER A 194 22.99 -6.96 0.30
C SER A 194 22.05 -8.17 0.21
N VAL A 195 20.72 -7.97 0.13
CA VAL A 195 19.76 -9.09 0.16
C VAL A 195 19.62 -9.68 -1.24
N LEU A 196 20.16 -10.88 -1.44
CA LEU A 196 20.07 -11.66 -2.69
C LEU A 196 20.40 -10.82 -3.96
N PRO A 197 21.56 -10.13 -4.00
CA PRO A 197 21.88 -9.11 -5.00
C PRO A 197 21.82 -9.62 -6.45
N ASP A 198 22.22 -10.86 -6.68
CA ASP A 198 22.26 -11.46 -8.03
C ASP A 198 20.87 -11.97 -8.49
N ILE A 199 19.95 -12.17 -7.55
CA ILE A 199 18.64 -12.78 -7.79
C ILE A 199 17.56 -11.71 -7.93
N VAL A 200 17.51 -10.76 -7.00
CA VAL A 200 16.43 -9.75 -6.90
C VAL A 200 16.18 -9.04 -8.21
N PRO A 201 17.18 -8.47 -8.93
CA PRO A 201 16.92 -7.69 -10.14
C PRO A 201 16.23 -8.47 -11.26
N ASN A 202 16.31 -9.81 -11.23
CA ASN A 202 15.75 -10.71 -12.24
C ASN A 202 14.52 -11.49 -11.73
N ALA A 203 14.18 -11.38 -10.44
CA ALA A 203 13.17 -12.20 -9.80
C ALA A 203 11.74 -11.65 -9.93
N ILE A 204 10.79 -12.56 -9.74
CA ILE A 204 9.40 -12.23 -9.40
C ILE A 204 9.33 -12.11 -7.88
N ALA A 205 9.06 -10.91 -7.38
CA ALA A 205 8.79 -10.70 -5.95
C ALA A 205 7.31 -10.99 -5.66
N LEU A 206 7.03 -12.00 -4.85
CA LEU A 206 5.70 -12.46 -4.50
C LEU A 206 5.43 -12.19 -3.01
N HIS A 207 4.50 -11.30 -2.71
CA HIS A 207 4.08 -11.02 -1.32
C HIS A 207 2.71 -11.62 -1.02
N LEU A 208 2.67 -12.52 -0.05
CA LEU A 208 1.49 -13.28 0.35
C LEU A 208 1.18 -13.00 1.81
N ARG A 209 0.05 -12.34 2.06
CA ARG A 209 -0.43 -12.01 3.40
C ARG A 209 -1.51 -13.01 3.79
N MET A 210 -1.13 -14.03 4.55
CA MET A 210 -1.95 -15.16 5.00
C MET A 210 -2.67 -14.88 6.31
N TRP A 211 -2.13 -14.00 7.18
CA TRP A 211 -2.84 -13.51 8.35
C TRP A 211 -3.96 -12.53 7.94
N PRO A 212 -4.88 -12.21 8.86
CA PRO A 212 -5.88 -11.17 8.65
C PRO A 212 -5.27 -9.86 8.11
N SER A 213 -5.99 -9.21 7.19
CA SER A 213 -5.45 -8.11 6.38
C SER A 213 -5.36 -6.79 7.15
N ASP A 214 -4.31 -6.00 6.89
CA ASP A 214 -4.06 -4.73 7.58
C ASP A 214 -5.05 -3.62 7.19
N LEU A 215 -5.53 -3.66 5.95
CA LEU A 215 -6.60 -2.81 5.43
C LEU A 215 -7.90 -3.58 5.45
N SER A 216 -8.32 -3.99 6.64
CA SER A 216 -9.70 -4.33 6.83
C SER A 216 -10.45 -3.04 7.10
N PHE A 217 -11.36 -2.65 6.21
CA PHE A 217 -12.27 -1.53 6.47
C PHE A 217 -13.29 -1.93 7.55
N GLY A 218 -12.82 -2.30 8.74
CA GLY A 218 -13.61 -2.89 9.83
C GLY A 218 -13.83 -4.41 9.74
N GLN A 219 -13.01 -5.17 9.01
CA GLN A 219 -13.17 -6.64 8.92
C GLN A 219 -12.15 -7.37 9.82
N GLU A 220 -12.60 -8.19 10.76
CA GLU A 220 -11.67 -8.95 11.61
C GLU A 220 -10.86 -10.00 10.82
N ASP A 221 -11.34 -10.38 9.63
CA ASP A 221 -10.63 -11.19 8.66
C ASP A 221 -11.20 -10.89 7.25
N ALA A 222 -10.36 -10.87 6.21
CA ALA A 222 -10.83 -10.78 4.82
C ALA A 222 -11.63 -12.03 4.40
N CYS A 223 -11.52 -13.11 5.16
CA CYS A 223 -12.35 -14.31 5.08
C CYS A 223 -13.55 -14.31 6.01
N TYR A 224 -13.72 -13.27 6.83
CA TYR A 224 -14.93 -13.09 7.60
C TYR A 224 -16.08 -12.70 6.66
N HIS A 225 -17.21 -13.38 6.78
CA HIS A 225 -18.41 -13.17 5.97
C HIS A 225 -19.08 -11.78 6.18
N GLY A 226 -18.46 -10.89 6.96
CA GLY A 226 -18.98 -9.61 7.41
C GLY A 226 -18.50 -8.38 6.63
N GLN A 227 -19.49 -7.59 6.21
CA GLN A 227 -19.50 -6.12 6.05
C GLN A 227 -19.18 -5.47 4.69
N VAL A 228 -18.44 -6.08 3.74
CA VAL A 228 -18.41 -5.55 2.34
C VAL A 228 -18.47 -6.68 1.30
N PRO A 229 -19.67 -7.21 0.98
CA PRO A 229 -19.88 -8.44 0.19
C PRO A 229 -19.36 -8.41 -1.25
N ILE A 230 -19.01 -7.23 -1.79
CA ILE A 230 -18.55 -7.10 -3.18
C ILE A 230 -17.03 -7.20 -3.32
N LEU A 231 -16.28 -6.75 -2.32
CA LEU A 231 -14.81 -6.73 -2.38
C LEU A 231 -14.23 -8.15 -2.27
N ARG A 232 -14.92 -9.08 -1.61
CA ARG A 232 -14.57 -10.52 -1.61
C ARG A 232 -14.54 -11.09 -3.04
N HIS A 233 -15.45 -10.66 -3.91
CA HIS A 233 -15.52 -11.17 -5.29
C HIS A 233 -14.48 -10.54 -6.21
N ILE A 234 -13.68 -9.60 -5.72
CA ILE A 234 -12.66 -8.90 -6.51
C ILE A 234 -11.26 -9.20 -5.97
N PHE A 235 -11.05 -9.33 -4.66
CA PHE A 235 -9.72 -9.51 -4.08
C PHE A 235 -9.67 -10.51 -2.89
N SER A 236 -10.52 -11.55 -2.89
CA SER A 236 -10.53 -12.59 -1.84
C SER A 236 -9.19 -13.32 -1.71
N LYS A 237 -8.83 -13.64 -0.45
CA LYS A 237 -7.71 -14.51 -0.08
C LYS A 237 -8.14 -15.93 0.30
N CYS A 238 -9.45 -16.17 0.41
CA CYS A 238 -10.02 -17.34 1.07
C CYS A 238 -9.93 -18.61 0.24
N ASP A 239 -9.70 -18.46 -1.07
CA ASP A 239 -9.59 -19.57 -2.02
C ASP A 239 -8.14 -19.78 -2.49
N TRP A 240 -7.14 -19.24 -1.76
CA TRP A 240 -5.74 -19.38 -2.15
C TRP A 240 -5.24 -20.80 -1.91
N SER A 241 -5.10 -21.57 -2.99
CA SER A 241 -4.33 -22.82 -3.02
C SER A 241 -2.92 -22.57 -3.57
N GLY A 242 -1.97 -23.49 -3.30
CA GLY A 242 -0.63 -23.39 -3.87
C GLY A 242 -0.62 -23.42 -5.41
N SER A 243 -1.49 -24.23 -6.02
CA SER A 243 -1.69 -24.22 -7.48
C SER A 243 -2.14 -22.85 -8.01
N TYR A 244 -3.12 -22.24 -7.37
CA TYR A 244 -3.66 -20.95 -7.79
C TYR A 244 -2.63 -19.82 -7.62
N LEU A 245 -1.83 -19.86 -6.56
CA LEU A 245 -0.72 -18.91 -6.38
C LEU A 245 0.38 -19.12 -7.44
N TYR A 246 0.65 -20.38 -7.79
CA TYR A 246 1.60 -20.74 -8.85
C TYR A 246 1.13 -20.24 -10.23
N ASP A 247 -0.16 -20.33 -10.53
CA ASP A 247 -0.74 -19.78 -11.77
C ASP A 247 -0.56 -18.25 -11.85
N ASN A 248 -0.68 -17.54 -10.71
CA ASN A 248 -0.38 -16.11 -10.66
C ASN A 248 1.11 -15.78 -10.90
N VAL A 249 2.03 -16.69 -10.55
CA VAL A 249 3.46 -16.58 -10.90
C VAL A 249 3.64 -16.80 -12.40
N ILE A 250 3.08 -17.87 -12.96
CA ILE A 250 3.18 -18.17 -14.40
C ILE A 250 2.68 -17.00 -15.24
N ARG A 251 1.57 -16.38 -14.84
CA ARG A 251 0.99 -15.25 -15.58
C ARG A 251 1.96 -14.09 -15.80
N VAL A 252 2.90 -13.87 -14.87
CA VAL A 252 3.78 -12.70 -14.89
C VAL A 252 5.23 -13.02 -15.26
N GLN A 253 5.60 -14.30 -15.26
CA GLN A 253 6.96 -14.76 -15.53
C GLN A 253 7.36 -14.48 -16.98
N GLN A 254 8.62 -14.11 -17.19
CA GLN A 254 9.23 -13.96 -18.52
C GLN A 254 9.87 -15.27 -19.01
N SER A 255 10.27 -16.14 -18.09
CA SER A 255 10.83 -17.46 -18.38
C SER A 255 10.41 -18.48 -17.32
N GLU A 256 10.44 -19.75 -17.67
CA GLU A 256 10.13 -20.86 -16.75
C GLU A 256 11.17 -21.02 -15.64
N SER A 257 12.39 -20.54 -15.85
CA SER A 257 13.48 -20.57 -14.87
C SER A 257 13.55 -19.31 -13.99
N GLN A 258 12.66 -18.33 -14.18
CA GLN A 258 12.74 -17.06 -13.48
C GLN A 258 12.65 -17.27 -11.95
N PRO A 259 13.61 -16.75 -11.16
CA PRO A 259 13.57 -16.87 -9.70
C PRO A 259 12.34 -16.20 -9.10
N VAL A 260 11.85 -16.72 -7.99
CA VAL A 260 10.69 -16.22 -7.26
C VAL A 260 11.07 -15.98 -5.82
N ILE A 261 11.05 -14.72 -5.41
CA ILE A 261 11.30 -14.33 -4.02
C ILE A 261 9.96 -14.26 -3.30
N VAL A 262 9.77 -15.05 -2.26
CA VAL A 262 8.51 -15.12 -1.51
C VAL A 262 8.67 -14.42 -0.16
N ALA A 263 7.84 -13.40 0.06
CA ALA A 263 7.63 -12.79 1.37
C ALA A 263 6.23 -13.18 1.87
N THR A 264 6.17 -13.77 3.07
CA THR A 264 4.93 -14.22 3.70
C THR A 264 5.03 -14.14 5.21
N ASP A 265 3.90 -13.85 5.84
CA ASP A 265 3.70 -13.86 7.29
C ASP A 265 3.48 -15.27 7.87
N ASP A 266 3.17 -16.26 7.02
CA ASP A 266 3.03 -17.66 7.42
C ASP A 266 3.66 -18.62 6.40
N ARG A 267 4.93 -19.00 6.63
CA ARG A 267 5.65 -19.98 5.79
C ARG A 267 5.09 -21.41 5.91
N LYS A 268 4.35 -21.71 6.99
CA LYS A 268 3.82 -23.05 7.27
C LYS A 268 2.40 -23.25 6.75
N HIS A 269 1.76 -22.19 6.27
CA HIS A 269 0.42 -22.28 5.69
C HIS A 269 0.40 -23.31 4.53
N PRO A 270 -0.60 -24.22 4.46
CA PRO A 270 -0.64 -25.29 3.45
C PRO A 270 -0.50 -24.80 2.00
N ALA A 271 -1.14 -23.68 1.66
CA ALA A 271 -1.02 -23.05 0.34
C ALA A 271 0.42 -22.62 0.00
N ILE A 272 1.18 -22.14 0.99
CA ILE A 272 2.57 -21.71 0.80
C ILE A 272 3.47 -22.93 0.63
N ILE A 273 3.27 -23.99 1.43
CA ILE A 273 4.03 -25.23 1.30
C ILE A 273 3.82 -25.85 -0.09
N ASP A 274 2.58 -25.91 -0.58
CA ASP A 274 2.28 -26.42 -1.92
C ASP A 274 2.87 -25.53 -3.03
N LEU A 275 2.81 -24.21 -2.87
CA LEU A 275 3.46 -23.26 -3.79
C LEU A 275 4.98 -23.47 -3.87
N VAL A 276 5.65 -23.54 -2.72
CA VAL A 276 7.10 -23.80 -2.63
C VAL A 276 7.47 -25.09 -3.33
N ARG A 277 6.69 -26.16 -3.12
CA ARG A 277 6.88 -27.45 -3.80
C ARG A 277 6.77 -27.32 -5.32
N ARG A 278 5.82 -26.54 -5.82
CA ARG A 278 5.60 -26.31 -7.27
C ARG A 278 6.71 -25.47 -7.90
N LEU A 279 7.21 -24.47 -7.17
CA LEU A 279 8.29 -23.61 -7.64
C LEU A 279 9.66 -24.32 -7.63
N GLY A 280 9.83 -25.33 -6.78
CA GLY A 280 11.06 -26.11 -6.70
C GLY A 280 12.27 -25.23 -6.36
N SER A 281 13.36 -25.36 -7.12
CA SER A 281 14.60 -24.60 -6.89
C SER A 281 14.51 -23.11 -7.20
N ARG A 282 13.41 -22.64 -7.82
CA ARG A 282 13.22 -21.22 -8.16
C ARG A 282 12.88 -20.36 -6.96
N VAL A 283 12.46 -20.96 -5.85
CA VAL A 283 11.94 -20.23 -4.69
C VAL A 283 13.07 -19.76 -3.78
N HIS A 284 13.04 -18.49 -3.42
CA HIS A 284 13.99 -17.88 -2.50
C HIS A 284 13.23 -17.14 -1.40
N PHE A 285 13.73 -17.24 -0.18
CA PHE A 285 13.29 -16.43 0.94
C PHE A 285 14.38 -15.42 1.27
N MET A 286 13.98 -14.18 1.55
CA MET A 286 14.91 -13.17 2.03
C MET A 286 15.24 -13.43 3.48
N GLU A 287 16.49 -13.17 3.85
CA GLU A 287 17.00 -13.24 5.20
C GLU A 287 17.96 -12.08 5.45
N MET A 288 18.16 -11.73 6.71
CA MET A 288 19.05 -10.65 7.05
C MET A 288 20.50 -11.13 6.95
N THR A 289 21.29 -10.48 6.10
CA THR A 289 22.69 -10.82 5.86
C THR A 289 23.59 -10.27 6.95
N GLU A 290 24.79 -10.84 7.09
CA GLU A 290 25.83 -10.28 7.98
C GLU A 290 26.17 -8.83 7.61
N THR A 291 26.21 -8.51 6.31
CA THR A 291 26.42 -7.14 5.80
C THR A 291 25.33 -6.19 6.28
N CYS A 292 24.06 -6.62 6.26
CA CYS A 292 22.97 -5.80 6.76
C CYS A 292 23.05 -5.59 8.29
N VAL A 293 23.36 -6.65 9.06
CA VAL A 293 23.58 -6.53 10.51
C VAL A 293 24.70 -5.52 10.81
N ALA A 294 25.81 -5.60 10.07
CA ALA A 294 26.95 -4.71 10.23
C ALA A 294 26.58 -3.25 9.91
N ALA A 295 25.86 -3.00 8.81
CA ALA A 295 25.41 -1.65 8.47
C ALA A 295 24.54 -1.00 9.56
N ILE A 296 23.66 -1.79 10.20
CA ILE A 296 22.85 -1.32 11.33
C ILE A 296 23.73 -1.08 12.57
N ARG A 297 24.69 -1.98 12.84
CA ARG A 297 25.64 -1.85 13.95
C ARG A 297 26.49 -0.58 13.86
N ASP A 298 26.99 -0.28 12.67
CA ASP A 298 27.86 0.89 12.47
C ASP A 298 27.09 2.23 12.60
N ALA A 299 25.77 2.21 12.47
CA ALA A 299 24.92 3.39 12.51
C ALA A 299 24.29 3.68 13.90
N HIS A 300 24.32 2.72 14.82
CA HIS A 300 23.56 2.80 16.07
C HIS A 300 24.32 2.26 17.28
N PRO A 301 23.95 2.67 18.52
CA PRO A 301 24.52 2.12 19.74
C PRO A 301 24.31 0.60 19.87
N GLU A 302 25.27 -0.11 20.47
CA GLU A 302 25.24 -1.57 20.65
C GLU A 302 23.99 -2.08 21.37
N ASP A 303 23.48 -1.34 22.35
CA ASP A 303 22.26 -1.67 23.10
C ASP A 303 20.97 -1.55 22.27
N GLU A 304 21.04 -0.92 21.09
CA GLU A 304 19.89 -0.76 20.19
C GLU A 304 19.83 -1.77 19.05
N ILE A 305 20.94 -2.47 18.76
CA ILE A 305 21.09 -3.26 17.53
C ILE A 305 20.05 -4.36 17.40
N GLN A 306 19.76 -5.07 18.50
CA GLN A 306 18.81 -6.19 18.47
C GLN A 306 17.40 -5.74 18.08
N TRP A 307 16.87 -4.70 18.74
CA TRP A 307 15.51 -4.24 18.49
C TRP A 307 15.40 -3.47 17.17
N ARG A 308 16.44 -2.72 16.76
CA ARG A 308 16.52 -2.04 15.45
C ARG A 308 16.58 -3.03 14.31
N THR A 309 17.36 -4.09 14.43
CA THR A 309 17.42 -5.20 13.47
C THR A 309 16.04 -5.81 13.21
N ALA A 310 15.33 -6.21 14.28
CA ALA A 310 13.98 -6.75 14.17
C ALA A 310 12.99 -5.75 13.55
N THR A 311 13.20 -4.47 13.87
CA THR A 311 12.39 -3.34 13.45
C THR A 311 12.58 -2.99 11.97
N TYR A 312 13.81 -2.98 11.48
CA TYR A 312 14.12 -2.59 10.12
C TYR A 312 13.87 -3.68 9.10
N TRP A 313 13.84 -4.94 9.52
CA TRP A 313 13.66 -6.05 8.59
C TRP A 313 12.45 -5.91 7.65
N PRO A 314 11.21 -5.60 8.11
CA PRO A 314 10.07 -5.41 7.19
C PRO A 314 10.26 -4.25 6.21
N ILE A 315 11.03 -3.23 6.59
CA ILE A 315 11.31 -2.06 5.74
C ILE A 315 12.29 -2.46 4.64
N VAL A 316 13.37 -3.16 5.02
CA VAL A 316 14.36 -3.72 4.11
C VAL A 316 13.70 -4.71 3.16
N GLU A 317 12.93 -5.66 3.69
CA GLU A 317 12.19 -6.67 2.91
C GLU A 317 11.29 -6.01 1.85
N ALA A 318 10.49 -5.01 2.24
CA ALA A 318 9.65 -4.28 1.30
C ALA A 318 10.46 -3.54 0.23
N ALA A 319 11.56 -2.89 0.63
CA ALA A 319 12.40 -2.13 -0.29
C ALA A 319 13.19 -3.02 -1.26
N THR A 320 13.65 -4.20 -0.83
CA THR A 320 14.25 -5.21 -1.71
C THR A 320 13.24 -5.66 -2.77
N MET A 321 11.98 -5.91 -2.40
CA MET A 321 10.93 -6.28 -3.36
C MET A 321 10.57 -5.18 -4.36
N VAL A 322 10.82 -3.90 -4.04
CA VAL A 322 10.66 -2.79 -5.00
C VAL A 322 11.63 -2.93 -6.18
N GLN A 323 12.82 -3.50 -5.97
CA GLN A 323 13.86 -3.62 -6.99
C GLN A 323 13.64 -4.80 -7.96
N ALA A 324 12.73 -5.72 -7.64
CA ALA A 324 12.53 -6.94 -8.43
C ALA A 324 12.01 -6.68 -9.85
N GLU A 325 12.27 -7.61 -10.78
CA GLU A 325 11.85 -7.50 -12.19
C GLU A 325 10.32 -7.34 -12.29
N SER A 326 9.57 -8.20 -11.62
CA SER A 326 8.13 -8.05 -11.46
C SER A 326 7.69 -8.27 -10.02
N PHE A 327 6.52 -7.74 -9.67
CA PHE A 327 5.94 -7.87 -8.35
C PHE A 327 4.51 -8.39 -8.43
N VAL A 328 4.17 -9.34 -7.56
CA VAL A 328 2.81 -9.84 -7.36
C VAL A 328 2.47 -9.72 -5.88
N GLY A 329 1.58 -8.78 -5.54
CA GLY A 329 1.23 -8.50 -4.15
C GLY A 329 -0.17 -8.97 -3.75
N SER A 330 -0.39 -9.08 -2.45
CA SER A 330 -1.72 -9.15 -1.86
C SER A 330 -2.37 -7.77 -1.80
N PHE A 331 -3.49 -7.54 -2.51
CA PHE A 331 -4.12 -6.21 -2.62
C PHE A 331 -4.51 -5.59 -1.27
N TRP A 332 -4.97 -6.40 -0.31
CA TRP A 332 -5.38 -5.93 1.02
C TRP A 332 -4.24 -5.72 2.02
N SER A 333 -2.99 -5.95 1.61
CA SER A 333 -1.85 -5.68 2.46
C SER A 333 -1.25 -4.32 2.14
N THR A 334 -1.10 -3.47 3.16
CA THR A 334 -0.41 -2.19 3.04
C THR A 334 1.04 -2.37 2.65
N PHE A 335 1.69 -3.46 3.07
CA PHE A 335 3.02 -3.86 2.59
C PHE A 335 3.06 -3.96 1.05
N SER A 336 2.13 -4.71 0.45
CA SER A 336 2.08 -4.86 -1.01
C SER A 336 1.79 -3.54 -1.72
N GLN A 337 0.87 -2.75 -1.17
CA GLN A 337 0.48 -1.48 -1.77
C GLN A 337 1.65 -0.50 -1.77
N LEU A 338 2.43 -0.44 -0.69
CA LEU A 338 3.62 0.40 -0.60
C LEU A 338 4.69 0.00 -1.61
N ILE A 339 4.93 -1.31 -1.78
CA ILE A 339 5.81 -1.79 -2.85
C ILE A 339 5.27 -1.33 -4.20
N ALA A 340 3.98 -1.53 -4.46
CA ALA A 340 3.37 -1.24 -5.74
C ALA A 340 3.46 0.24 -6.15
N ILE A 341 3.37 1.19 -5.21
CA ILE A 341 3.54 2.63 -5.50
C ILE A 341 5.01 3.06 -5.65
N ARG A 342 5.94 2.40 -4.96
CA ARG A 342 7.38 2.73 -4.98
C ARG A 342 8.11 2.13 -6.19
N ARG A 343 7.49 1.16 -6.87
CA ARG A 343 8.02 0.57 -8.10
C ARG A 343 7.94 1.55 -9.27
N GLN A 344 9.07 1.79 -9.92
CA GLN A 344 9.16 2.54 -11.17
C GLN A 344 8.50 1.79 -12.34
N ARG A 345 8.67 0.46 -12.39
CA ARG A 345 8.10 -0.40 -13.44
C ARG A 345 6.63 -0.73 -13.18
N VAL A 346 5.77 0.28 -13.28
CA VAL A 346 4.32 0.17 -12.97
C VAL A 346 3.64 -0.96 -13.76
N HIS A 347 4.03 -1.16 -15.02
CA HIS A 347 3.48 -2.20 -15.90
C HIS A 347 3.92 -3.63 -15.53
N ARG A 348 4.90 -3.79 -14.63
CA ARG A 348 5.36 -5.07 -14.07
C ARG A 348 4.98 -5.20 -12.58
N THR A 349 3.94 -4.49 -12.17
CA THR A 349 3.41 -4.51 -10.81
C THR A 349 1.98 -5.05 -10.86
N PHE A 350 1.77 -6.18 -10.21
CA PHE A 350 0.53 -6.93 -10.22
C PHE A 350 0.05 -7.19 -8.80
N PHE A 351 -1.23 -7.50 -8.68
CA PHE A 351 -1.78 -8.10 -7.47
C PHE A 351 -2.26 -9.52 -7.80
N VAL A 352 -2.31 -10.38 -6.79
CA VAL A 352 -2.93 -11.70 -6.91
C VAL A 352 -4.35 -11.49 -7.40
N GLN A 353 -4.67 -12.03 -8.58
CA GLN A 353 -5.98 -11.86 -9.20
C GLN A 353 -6.85 -13.07 -8.90
N ASN A 354 -8.06 -12.85 -8.41
CA ASN A 354 -9.01 -13.95 -8.27
C ASN A 354 -9.46 -14.50 -9.65
N ARG A 355 -10.07 -15.69 -9.66
CA ARG A 355 -10.53 -16.35 -10.89
C ARG A 355 -11.50 -15.49 -11.73
N VAL A 356 -12.25 -14.60 -11.08
CA VAL A 356 -13.17 -13.68 -11.79
C VAL A 356 -12.37 -12.58 -12.51
N GLN A 357 -11.33 -12.04 -11.89
CA GLN A 357 -10.44 -11.06 -12.51
C GLN A 357 -9.63 -11.66 -13.65
N GLU A 358 -9.14 -12.89 -13.49
CA GLU A 358 -8.48 -13.65 -14.55
C GLU A 358 -9.42 -13.82 -15.76
N PHE A 359 -10.64 -14.32 -15.53
CA PHE A 359 -11.67 -14.42 -16.55
C PHE A 359 -11.95 -13.07 -17.23
N VAL A 360 -12.17 -12.00 -16.46
CA VAL A 360 -12.42 -10.67 -17.00
C VAL A 360 -11.24 -10.18 -17.85
N TRP A 361 -10.01 -10.45 -17.43
CA TRP A 361 -8.80 -10.07 -18.15
C TRP A 361 -8.71 -10.81 -19.50
N ASP A 362 -8.93 -12.12 -19.52
CA ASP A 362 -8.87 -12.93 -20.74
C ASP A 362 -9.94 -12.52 -21.76
N TYR A 363 -11.12 -12.16 -21.28
CA TYR A 363 -12.25 -11.75 -22.13
C TYR A 363 -12.38 -10.23 -22.30
N ARG A 364 -11.40 -9.43 -21.84
CA ARG A 364 -11.52 -7.95 -21.79
C ARG A 364 -11.87 -7.30 -23.12
N TRP A 365 -11.35 -7.82 -24.23
CA TRP A 365 -11.63 -7.29 -25.56
C TRP A 365 -13.07 -7.55 -26.00
N LEU A 366 -13.63 -8.71 -25.68
CA LEU A 366 -15.06 -9.00 -25.90
C LEU A 366 -15.94 -8.09 -25.03
N LEU A 367 -15.51 -7.80 -23.80
CA LEU A 367 -16.19 -6.84 -22.92
C LEU A 367 -16.18 -5.42 -23.51
N ILE A 368 -15.02 -4.93 -23.95
CA ILE A 368 -14.85 -3.61 -24.57
C ILE A 368 -15.66 -3.49 -25.87
N LEU A 369 -15.57 -4.49 -26.75
CA LEU A 369 -16.34 -4.52 -28.01
C LEU A 369 -17.85 -4.53 -27.74
N GLY A 370 -18.29 -5.27 -26.73
CA GLY A 370 -19.68 -5.24 -26.26
C GLY A 370 -20.10 -3.84 -25.81
N LEU A 371 -19.24 -3.15 -25.06
CA LEU A 371 -19.50 -1.80 -24.55
C LEU A 371 -19.56 -0.75 -25.68
N ILE A 372 -18.62 -0.80 -26.62
CA ILE A 372 -18.62 0.04 -27.84
C ILE A 372 -19.88 -0.21 -28.66
N GLY A 373 -20.28 -1.47 -28.82
CA GLY A 373 -21.51 -1.82 -29.54
C GLY A 373 -22.78 -1.28 -28.87
N ILE A 374 -22.84 -1.30 -27.54
CA ILE A 374 -23.96 -0.73 -26.77
C ILE A 374 -23.97 0.79 -26.90
N LEU A 375 -22.83 1.47 -26.72
CA LEU A 375 -22.71 2.92 -26.86
C LEU A 375 -23.08 3.37 -28.28
N GLY A 376 -22.56 2.69 -29.30
CA GLY A 376 -22.90 2.96 -30.70
C GLY A 376 -24.39 2.83 -30.97
N PHE A 377 -25.04 1.78 -30.41
CA PHE A 377 -26.49 1.62 -30.53
C PHE A 377 -27.26 2.76 -29.85
N PHE A 378 -26.85 3.19 -28.66
CA PHE A 378 -27.47 4.32 -27.97
C PHE A 378 -27.31 5.63 -28.74
N VAL A 379 -26.10 5.92 -29.24
CA VAL A 379 -25.82 7.12 -30.06
C VAL A 379 -26.68 7.14 -31.32
N VAL A 380 -26.76 6.03 -32.06
CA VAL A 380 -27.61 5.93 -33.27
C VAL A 380 -29.09 6.13 -32.92
N ARG A 381 -29.56 5.59 -31.80
CA ARG A 381 -30.96 5.71 -31.36
C ARG A 381 -31.31 7.15 -30.95
N VAL A 382 -30.42 7.84 -30.26
CA VAL A 382 -30.59 9.25 -29.87
C VAL A 382 -30.54 10.16 -31.10
N TRP A 383 -29.57 9.96 -31.99
CA TRP A 383 -29.43 10.73 -33.22
C TRP A 383 -30.63 10.58 -34.17
N ARG A 384 -31.20 9.38 -34.29
CA ARG A 384 -32.44 9.15 -35.05
C ARG A 384 -33.67 9.83 -34.42
N ARG A 385 -33.66 10.05 -33.11
CA ARG A 385 -34.73 10.76 -32.39
C ARG A 385 -34.60 12.28 -32.49
N SER A 386 -33.39 12.81 -32.64
CA SER A 386 -33.15 14.25 -32.80
C SER A 386 -33.30 14.75 -34.25
N ARG A 387 -33.36 13.84 -35.22
CA ARG A 387 -33.62 14.11 -36.65
C ARG A 387 -35.09 13.95 -37.06
N ARG A 388 -35.95 13.50 -36.12
CA ARG A 388 -37.41 13.60 -36.22
C ARG A 388 -37.83 14.79 -35.37
#